data_AF-A0A9Q0AIB7-F1
#
_entry.id   AF-A0A9Q0AIB7-F1
#
_cell.length_a   1.000
_cell.length_b   1.000
_cell.length_c   1.000
_cell.angle_alpha   90.00
_cell.angle_beta   90.00
_cell.angle_gamma   90.00
#
_symmetry.space_group_name_H-M   'P 1'
#
loop_
_entity.id
_entity.type
_entity.pdbx_description
1 polymer ?
#
loop_
_entity_poly.entity_id
_entity_poly.type
_entity_poly.pdbx_seq_one_letter_code
_entity_poly.pdbx_strand_id
1 'polypeptide(L)'
;MATDNTGIPEAYYEAPYSLTNMSDEIRNGLLAIGTLATMSLVLTSGLLAFITWRMITWRSHYTRAVARNQAVVLIYQLILADFFQSLGFLLSFYWTSLRLIAGPEGACFAQGILIQFGDVASAFFVLAIAAHTTYQVVLSRNVPYKMFVLYILVIWAFALLLTCLVPIVGGRYVILRAGIWIEVLGCYQNP
;
A
#
# COMPACT_ATOMS: atom_id res chain seq x y z
N MET A 1 13.88 18.47 -23.74
CA MET A 1 13.79 17.01 -23.66
C MET A 1 14.00 16.52 -25.06
N ALA A 2 15.13 15.85 -25.32
CA ALA A 2 15.41 15.29 -26.63
C ALA A 2 14.57 14.02 -26.82
N THR A 3 14.00 13.88 -28.01
CA THR A 3 13.19 12.75 -28.44
C THR A 3 13.96 12.06 -29.56
N ASP A 4 14.08 10.74 -29.50
CA ASP A 4 14.51 9.94 -30.64
C ASP A 4 13.55 10.17 -31.82
N ASN A 5 14.01 9.84 -33.03
CA ASN A 5 13.34 9.93 -34.33
C ASN A 5 11.98 9.22 -34.38
N THR A 6 11.66 8.43 -33.35
CA THR A 6 10.41 7.69 -33.12
C THR A 6 9.42 8.42 -32.20
N GLY A 7 9.77 9.62 -31.69
CA GLY A 7 8.96 10.38 -30.74
C GLY A 7 9.08 9.93 -29.28
N ILE A 8 10.07 9.08 -28.98
CA ILE A 8 10.29 8.49 -27.66
C ILE A 8 11.32 9.34 -26.88
N PRO A 9 11.00 9.84 -25.67
CA PRO A 9 11.95 10.56 -24.81
C PRO A 9 13.23 9.75 -24.54
N GLU A 10 14.39 10.37 -24.73
CA GLU A 10 15.73 9.74 -24.82
C GLU A 10 16.30 9.18 -23.48
N ALA A 11 15.51 9.07 -22.40
CA ALA A 11 15.99 8.67 -21.08
C ALA A 11 15.05 7.70 -20.35
N TYR A 12 14.82 6.53 -20.93
CA TYR A 12 14.22 5.38 -20.22
C TYR A 12 15.32 4.45 -19.71
N TYR A 13 15.11 3.83 -18.54
CA TYR A 13 16.01 2.77 -18.08
C TYR A 13 16.08 1.63 -19.10
N GLU A 14 17.25 1.08 -19.35
CA GLU A 14 17.39 -0.08 -20.26
C GLU A 14 16.54 -1.26 -19.79
N ALA A 15 16.12 -2.11 -20.72
CA ALA A 15 15.42 -3.36 -20.40
C ALA A 15 16.28 -4.18 -19.41
N PRO A 16 15.71 -4.75 -18.33
CA PRO A 16 14.31 -5.11 -18.10
C PRO A 16 13.48 -4.09 -17.28
N TYR A 17 14.00 -2.89 -17.00
CA TYR A 17 13.41 -1.96 -16.02
C TYR A 17 12.36 -1.02 -16.60
N SER A 18 12.39 -0.80 -17.91
CA SER A 18 11.29 -0.20 -18.67
C SER A 18 10.76 -1.21 -19.70
N LEU A 19 9.46 -1.16 -19.97
CA LEU A 19 8.82 -1.94 -21.02
C LEU A 19 8.13 -0.98 -21.97
N THR A 20 8.80 -0.74 -23.09
CA THR A 20 8.33 0.14 -24.17
C THR A 20 7.32 -0.55 -25.08
N ASN A 21 7.29 -1.88 -25.10
CA ASN A 21 6.36 -2.67 -25.89
C ASN A 21 5.69 -3.75 -25.02
N MET A 22 4.47 -3.47 -24.54
CA MET A 22 3.71 -4.37 -23.66
C MET A 22 2.94 -5.43 -24.46
N SER A 23 3.25 -6.71 -24.23
CA SER A 23 2.46 -7.82 -24.79
C SER A 23 1.04 -7.83 -24.24
N ASP A 24 0.10 -8.36 -25.01
CA ASP A 24 -1.32 -8.41 -24.60
C ASP A 24 -1.54 -9.27 -23.34
N GLU A 25 -0.68 -10.26 -23.08
CA GLU A 25 -0.71 -11.06 -21.85
C GLU A 25 -0.45 -10.21 -20.60
N ILE A 26 0.62 -9.40 -20.63
CA ILE A 26 0.98 -8.50 -19.50
C ILE A 26 -0.13 -7.46 -19.31
N ARG A 27 -0.65 -6.92 -20.41
CA ARG A 27 -1.73 -5.94 -20.39
C ARG A 27 -3.01 -6.51 -19.76
N ASN A 28 -3.39 -7.74 -20.11
CA ASN A 28 -4.57 -8.39 -19.55
C ASN A 28 -4.40 -8.70 -18.06
N GLY A 29 -3.19 -9.09 -17.63
CA GLY A 29 -2.86 -9.23 -16.22
C GLY A 29 -2.99 -7.91 -15.45
N LEU A 30 -2.45 -6.83 -16.02
CA LEU A 30 -2.48 -5.50 -15.43
C LEU A 30 -3.91 -4.94 -15.32
N LEU A 31 -4.74 -5.20 -16.33
CA LEU A 31 -6.17 -4.92 -16.30
C LEU A 31 -6.88 -5.70 -15.19
N ALA A 32 -6.61 -7.00 -15.05
CA ALA A 32 -7.23 -7.83 -14.01
C ALA A 32 -6.87 -7.35 -12.60
N ILE A 33 -5.62 -6.94 -12.37
CA ILE A 33 -5.19 -6.39 -11.08
C ILE A 33 -5.86 -5.03 -10.84
N GLY A 34 -5.92 -4.18 -11.85
CA GLY A 34 -6.58 -2.88 -11.75
C GLY A 34 -8.07 -3.01 -11.38
N THR A 35 -8.79 -3.97 -11.97
CA THR A 35 -10.22 -4.18 -11.65
C THR A 35 -10.44 -4.77 -10.26
N LEU A 36 -9.57 -5.69 -9.83
CA LEU A 36 -9.62 -6.19 -8.45
C LEU A 36 -9.29 -5.07 -7.45
N ALA A 37 -8.33 -4.21 -7.79
CA ALA A 37 -7.96 -3.06 -6.96
C ALA A 37 -9.09 -2.05 -6.84
N THR A 38 -9.86 -1.76 -7.90
CA THR A 38 -11.04 -0.87 -7.79
C THR A 38 -12.13 -1.45 -6.92
N MET A 39 -12.42 -2.74 -7.05
CA MET A 39 -13.38 -3.41 -6.17
C MET A 39 -12.93 -3.33 -4.71
N SER A 40 -11.66 -3.63 -4.44
CA SER A 40 -11.08 -3.52 -3.09
C SER A 40 -11.13 -2.08 -2.57
N LEU A 41 -10.79 -1.09 -3.40
CA LEU A 41 -10.81 0.32 -3.02
C LEU A 41 -12.23 0.79 -2.67
N VAL A 42 -13.24 0.38 -3.43
CA VAL A 42 -14.65 0.71 -3.14
C VAL A 42 -15.09 0.08 -1.82
N LEU A 43 -14.76 -1.19 -1.59
CA LEU A 43 -15.12 -1.91 -0.37
C LEU A 43 -14.42 -1.31 0.87
N THR A 44 -13.11 -1.08 0.80
CA THR A 44 -12.32 -0.49 1.89
C THR A 44 -12.76 0.94 2.18
N SER A 45 -13.01 1.76 1.16
CA SER A 45 -13.56 3.12 1.32
C SER A 45 -14.94 3.11 1.97
N GLY A 46 -15.84 2.24 1.52
CA GLY A 46 -17.17 2.07 2.09
C GLY A 46 -17.12 1.62 3.55
N LEU A 47 -16.22 0.69 3.88
CA LEU A 47 -16.04 0.20 5.25
C LEU A 47 -15.40 1.25 6.16
N LEU A 48 -14.39 1.99 5.69
CA LEU A 48 -13.81 3.13 6.42
C LEU A 48 -14.85 4.20 6.68
N ALA A 49 -15.66 4.57 5.68
CA ALA A 49 -16.74 5.53 5.82
C ALA A 49 -17.80 5.04 6.81
N PHE A 50 -18.22 3.78 6.72
CA PHE A 50 -19.20 3.18 7.62
C PHE A 50 -18.70 3.13 9.08
N ILE A 51 -17.48 2.66 9.31
CA ILE A 51 -16.88 2.58 10.65
C ILE A 51 -16.69 4.00 11.20
N THR A 52 -16.20 4.94 10.40
CA THR A 52 -16.03 6.35 10.81
C THR A 52 -17.35 7.01 11.15
N TRP A 53 -18.35 6.86 10.29
CA TRP A 53 -19.71 7.35 10.52
C TRP A 53 -20.29 6.78 11.81
N ARG A 54 -20.14 5.47 12.04
CA ARG A 54 -20.60 4.80 13.26
C ARG A 54 -19.82 5.27 14.50
N MET A 55 -18.51 5.47 14.38
CA MET A 55 -17.68 6.01 15.47
C MET A 55 -18.13 7.42 15.87
N ILE A 56 -18.42 8.30 14.90
CA ILE A 56 -18.86 9.68 15.15
C ILE A 56 -20.28 9.71 15.71
N THR A 57 -21.22 9.02 15.05
CA THR A 57 -22.66 9.04 15.42
C THR A 57 -22.88 8.44 16.82
N TRP A 58 -22.18 7.36 17.16
CA TRP A 58 -22.32 6.75 18.49
C TRP A 58 -21.55 7.48 19.60
N ARG A 59 -20.52 8.27 19.27
CA ARG A 59 -19.89 9.17 20.25
C ARG A 59 -20.87 10.24 20.74
N SER A 60 -21.84 10.61 19.91
CA SER A 60 -22.85 11.63 20.23
C SER A 60 -23.97 11.14 21.17
N HIS A 61 -24.22 9.82 21.27
CA HIS A 61 -25.41 9.30 21.98
C HIS A 61 -25.12 8.31 23.12
N TYR A 62 -23.94 7.66 23.19
CA TYR A 62 -23.65 6.67 24.24
C TYR A 62 -22.20 6.71 24.73
N THR A 63 -22.01 6.72 26.06
CA THR A 63 -20.72 6.66 26.77
C THR A 63 -19.96 5.33 26.63
N ARG A 64 -20.56 4.32 25.96
CA ARG A 64 -19.89 3.09 25.50
C ARG A 64 -19.56 3.19 24.01
N ALA A 65 -18.58 4.02 23.69
CA ALA A 65 -18.14 4.25 22.32
C ALA A 65 -17.55 2.97 21.68
N VAL A 66 -17.96 2.65 20.45
CA VAL A 66 -17.29 1.65 19.58
C VAL A 66 -15.80 1.94 19.43
N ALA A 67 -15.40 3.22 19.49
CA ALA A 67 -14.01 3.66 19.52
C ALA A 67 -13.22 3.19 20.77
N ARG A 68 -13.90 2.70 21.81
CA ARG A 68 -13.24 2.09 22.99
C ARG A 68 -12.97 0.60 22.80
N ASN A 69 -13.56 -0.04 21.78
CA ASN A 69 -13.24 -1.42 21.45
C ASN A 69 -11.92 -1.46 20.68
N GLN A 70 -10.86 -1.86 21.37
CA GLN A 70 -9.50 -1.94 20.83
C GLN A 70 -9.41 -2.81 19.58
N ALA A 71 -10.20 -3.89 19.49
CA ALA A 71 -10.22 -4.76 18.32
C ALA A 71 -10.76 -4.03 17.08
N VAL A 72 -11.81 -3.21 17.24
CA VAL A 72 -12.38 -2.43 16.12
C VAL A 72 -11.40 -1.38 15.63
N VAL A 73 -10.65 -0.75 16.54
CA VAL A 73 -9.61 0.23 16.15
C VAL A 73 -8.47 -0.45 15.40
N LEU A 74 -8.02 -1.64 15.82
CA LEU A 74 -6.98 -2.39 15.07
C LEU A 74 -7.47 -2.80 13.68
N ILE A 75 -8.71 -3.29 13.58
CA ILE A 75 -9.32 -3.62 12.27
C ILE A 75 -9.42 -2.36 11.40
N TYR A 76 -9.78 -1.21 11.97
CA TYR A 76 -9.81 0.06 11.23
C TYR A 76 -8.42 0.43 10.68
N GLN A 77 -7.36 0.25 11.47
CA GLN A 77 -5.99 0.50 11.01
C GLN A 77 -5.56 -0.46 9.89
N LEU A 78 -5.98 -1.73 9.97
CA LEU A 78 -5.74 -2.72 8.91
C LEU A 78 -6.44 -2.31 7.59
N ILE A 79 -7.72 -1.97 7.64
CA ILE A 79 -8.48 -1.53 6.45
C ILE A 79 -7.86 -0.26 5.85
N LEU A 80 -7.34 0.64 6.70
CA LEU A 80 -6.63 1.83 6.22
C LEU A 80 -5.33 1.47 5.49
N ALA A 81 -4.60 0.43 5.90
CA ALA A 81 -3.43 -0.07 5.18
C ALA A 81 -3.83 -0.65 3.80
N ASP A 82 -4.88 -1.47 3.75
CA ASP A 82 -5.41 -2.06 2.51
C ASP A 82 -5.94 -1.00 1.53
N PHE A 83 -6.46 0.12 2.07
CA PHE A 83 -6.84 1.29 1.27
C PHE A 83 -5.61 1.91 0.56
N PHE A 84 -4.49 2.09 1.26
CA PHE A 84 -3.26 2.59 0.62
C PHE A 84 -2.70 1.61 -0.42
N GLN A 85 -2.71 0.31 -0.12
CA GLN A 85 -2.27 -0.73 -1.05
C GLN A 85 -3.10 -0.72 -2.35
N SER A 86 -4.43 -0.68 -2.24
CA SER A 86 -5.34 -0.64 -3.39
C SER A 86 -5.24 0.65 -4.22
N LEU A 87 -4.98 1.79 -3.59
CA LEU A 87 -4.64 3.04 -4.31
C LEU A 87 -3.36 2.89 -5.14
N GLY A 88 -2.34 2.21 -4.61
CA GLY A 88 -1.13 1.90 -5.34
C GLY A 88 -1.41 1.03 -6.56
N PHE A 89 -2.19 -0.04 -6.41
CA PHE A 89 -2.58 -0.90 -7.53
C PHE A 89 -3.48 -0.22 -8.57
N LEU A 90 -4.24 0.81 -8.20
CA LEU A 90 -5.06 1.59 -9.14
C LEU A 90 -4.21 2.24 -10.26
N LEU A 91 -2.96 2.61 -9.95
CA LEU A 91 -2.02 3.18 -10.93
C LEU A 91 -1.68 2.18 -12.06
N SER A 92 -1.99 0.90 -11.90
CA SER A 92 -1.90 -0.11 -12.98
C SER A 92 -2.74 0.26 -14.22
N PHE A 93 -3.87 0.97 -14.05
CA PHE A 93 -4.68 1.45 -15.19
C PHE A 93 -3.97 2.53 -16.01
N TYR A 94 -3.16 3.37 -15.37
CA TYR A 94 -2.37 4.40 -16.05
C TYR A 94 -1.37 3.77 -17.02
N TRP A 95 -0.66 2.74 -16.57
CA TRP A 95 0.28 2.00 -17.43
C TRP A 95 -0.42 1.19 -18.53
N THR A 96 -1.61 0.67 -18.24
CA THR A 96 -2.41 -0.05 -19.22
C THR A 96 -2.86 0.85 -20.37
N SER A 97 -3.23 2.11 -20.10
CA SER A 97 -3.68 3.05 -21.13
C SER A 97 -2.53 3.51 -22.01
N LEU A 98 -1.33 3.66 -21.45
CA LEU A 98 -0.11 4.04 -22.17
C LEU A 98 0.54 2.87 -22.92
N ARG A 99 0.13 1.61 -22.66
CA ARG A 99 0.74 0.38 -23.21
C ARG A 99 2.26 0.29 -23.02
N LEU A 100 2.77 0.99 -22.01
CA LEU A 100 4.18 1.02 -21.65
C LEU A 100 4.29 1.19 -20.15
N ILE A 101 5.40 0.75 -19.60
CA ILE A 101 5.79 1.05 -18.22
C ILE A 101 7.17 1.68 -18.30
N ALA A 102 7.22 2.97 -17.98
CA ALA A 102 8.40 3.79 -18.12
C ALA A 102 8.86 4.30 -16.75
N GLY A 103 10.14 4.09 -16.45
CA GLY A 103 10.85 4.89 -15.46
C GLY A 103 11.76 5.89 -16.17
N PRO A 104 11.99 7.11 -15.62
CA PRO A 104 11.61 7.59 -14.29
C PRO A 104 10.41 8.56 -14.32
N GLU A 105 9.19 8.05 -14.15
CA GLU A 105 8.00 8.88 -13.94
C GLU A 105 7.56 8.88 -12.46
N GLY A 106 7.00 10.00 -11.99
CA GLY A 106 6.50 10.13 -10.61
C GLY A 106 5.41 9.11 -10.26
N ALA A 107 4.68 8.60 -11.26
CA ALA A 107 3.69 7.54 -11.09
C ALA A 107 4.31 6.20 -10.63
N CYS A 108 5.51 5.86 -11.13
CA CYS A 108 6.23 4.64 -10.75
C CYS A 108 6.66 4.72 -9.27
N PHE A 109 7.19 5.88 -8.86
CA PHE A 109 7.56 6.13 -7.48
C PHE A 109 6.36 6.08 -6.52
N ALA A 110 5.27 6.77 -6.89
CA ALA A 110 4.05 6.79 -6.10
C ALA A 110 3.45 5.38 -5.95
N GLN A 111 3.37 4.61 -7.03
CA GLN A 111 2.85 3.25 -7.02
C GLN A 111 3.66 2.32 -6.11
N GLY A 112 4.98 2.29 -6.28
CA GLY A 112 5.84 1.42 -5.48
C GLY A 112 5.75 1.73 -3.99
N ILE A 113 5.84 3.01 -3.61
CA ILE A 113 5.75 3.43 -2.20
C ILE A 113 4.38 3.08 -1.61
N LEU A 114 3.28 3.32 -2.33
CA LEU A 114 1.93 3.04 -1.81
C LEU A 114 1.69 1.55 -1.59
N ILE A 115 2.08 0.70 -2.55
CA ILE A 115 1.95 -0.76 -2.43
C ILE A 115 2.79 -1.26 -1.27
N GLN A 116 4.08 -0.88 -1.23
CA GLN A 116 5.00 -1.33 -0.18
C GLN A 116 4.58 -0.87 1.22
N PHE A 117 4.08 0.37 1.34
CA PHE A 117 3.56 0.89 2.60
C PHE A 117 2.33 0.13 3.08
N GLY A 118 1.39 -0.12 2.17
CA GLY A 118 0.18 -0.88 2.45
C GLY A 118 0.48 -2.32 2.88
N ASP A 119 1.31 -3.04 2.14
CA ASP A 119 1.67 -4.44 2.42
C ASP A 119 2.38 -4.62 3.77
N VAL A 120 3.32 -3.73 4.08
CA VAL A 120 4.08 -3.78 5.34
C VAL A 120 3.17 -3.44 6.51
N ALA A 121 2.38 -2.36 6.39
CA ALA A 121 1.46 -1.96 7.44
C ALA A 121 0.39 -3.03 7.70
N SER A 122 -0.20 -3.62 6.66
CA SER A 122 -1.24 -4.64 6.80
C SER A 122 -0.70 -5.88 7.52
N ALA A 123 0.49 -6.36 7.17
CA ALA A 123 1.14 -7.49 7.84
C ALA A 123 1.33 -7.24 9.35
N PHE A 124 1.84 -6.06 9.74
CA PHE A 124 2.03 -5.73 11.15
C PHE A 124 0.71 -5.50 11.89
N PHE A 125 -0.32 -4.94 11.25
CA PHE A 125 -1.64 -4.81 11.86
C PHE A 125 -2.36 -6.16 12.03
N VAL A 126 -2.17 -7.11 11.11
CA VAL A 126 -2.67 -8.49 11.29
C VAL A 126 -1.97 -9.17 12.46
N LEU A 127 -0.63 -9.06 12.56
CA LEU A 127 0.13 -9.58 13.69
C LEU A 127 -0.32 -8.95 15.02
N ALA A 128 -0.57 -7.64 15.01
CA ALA A 128 -1.11 -6.89 16.13
C ALA A 128 -2.47 -7.40 16.60
N ILE A 129 -3.40 -7.66 15.67
CA ILE A 129 -4.70 -8.24 15.96
C ILE A 129 -4.53 -9.63 16.58
N ALA A 130 -3.67 -10.47 16.02
CA ALA A 130 -3.40 -11.82 16.54
C ALA A 130 -2.79 -11.80 17.96
N ALA A 131 -1.81 -10.92 18.20
CA ALA A 131 -1.18 -10.74 19.50
C ALA A 131 -2.16 -10.19 20.54
N HIS A 132 -2.95 -9.19 20.16
CA HIS A 132 -3.96 -8.57 21.03
C HIS A 132 -5.06 -9.56 21.43
N THR A 133 -5.59 -10.32 20.47
CA THR A 133 -6.62 -11.33 20.73
C THR A 133 -6.07 -12.47 21.60
N THR A 134 -4.86 -12.95 21.34
CA THR A 134 -4.22 -13.99 22.17
C THR A 134 -3.98 -13.48 23.60
N TYR A 135 -3.52 -12.23 23.76
CA TYR A 135 -3.32 -11.62 25.06
C TYR A 135 -4.65 -11.48 25.84
N GLN A 136 -5.72 -11.06 25.17
CA GLN A 136 -7.03 -10.93 25.80
C GLN A 136 -7.65 -12.29 26.14
N VAL A 137 -7.58 -13.27 25.25
CA VAL A 137 -8.23 -14.58 25.43
C VAL A 137 -7.45 -15.46 26.41
N VAL A 138 -6.13 -15.55 26.27
CA VAL A 138 -5.31 -16.47 27.06
C VAL A 138 -4.96 -15.86 28.42
N LEU A 139 -4.55 -14.59 28.46
CA LEU A 139 -4.12 -13.95 29.72
C LEU A 139 -5.27 -13.23 30.44
N SER A 140 -6.47 -13.12 29.83
CA SER A 140 -7.64 -12.42 30.41
C SER A 140 -7.31 -11.00 30.89
N ARG A 141 -6.32 -10.35 30.28
CA ARG A 141 -5.86 -9.00 30.64
C ARG A 141 -6.22 -8.00 29.57
N ASN A 142 -6.56 -6.79 30.02
CA ASN A 142 -6.84 -5.66 29.14
C ASN A 142 -5.60 -4.80 28.99
N VAL A 143 -5.37 -4.29 27.78
CA VAL A 143 -4.28 -3.34 27.52
C VAL A 143 -4.75 -1.93 27.93
N PRO A 144 -3.96 -1.17 28.71
CA PRO A 144 -4.32 0.20 29.02
C PRO A 144 -4.31 1.07 27.76
N TYR A 145 -5.27 1.99 27.63
CA TYR A 145 -5.49 2.79 26.42
C TYR A 145 -4.24 3.54 25.93
N LYS A 146 -3.42 4.08 26.85
CA LYS A 146 -2.16 4.78 26.50
C LYS A 146 -1.16 3.87 25.79
N MET A 147 -1.01 2.63 26.27
CA MET A 147 -0.10 1.64 25.65
C MET A 147 -0.64 1.14 24.32
N PHE A 148 -1.97 1.03 24.21
CA PHE A 148 -2.63 0.67 22.96
C PHE A 148 -2.37 1.71 21.85
N VAL A 149 -2.53 3.00 22.16
CA VAL A 149 -2.23 4.08 21.19
C VAL A 149 -0.75 4.11 20.83
N LEU A 150 0.14 3.95 21.83
CA LEU A 150 1.58 3.87 21.57
C LEU A 150 1.92 2.73 20.60
N TYR A 151 1.31 1.56 20.78
CA TYR A 151 1.53 0.40 19.91
C TYR A 151 1.13 0.68 18.45
N ILE A 152 -0.01 1.33 18.21
CA ILE A 152 -0.44 1.74 16.87
C ILE A 152 0.57 2.71 16.24
N LEU A 153 1.02 3.71 17.00
CA LEU A 153 1.99 4.69 16.51
C LEU A 153 3.33 4.04 16.16
N VAL A 154 3.79 3.10 16.99
CA VAL A 154 5.01 2.33 16.74
C VAL A 154 4.88 1.48 15.48
N ILE A 155 3.76 0.79 15.27
CA ILE A 155 3.52 0.01 14.04
C ILE A 155 3.59 0.90 12.81
N TRP A 156 2.90 2.05 12.81
CA TRP A 156 2.95 2.97 11.68
C TRP A 156 4.35 3.51 11.43
N ALA A 157 5.05 3.92 12.49
CA ALA A 157 6.42 4.40 12.38
C ALA A 157 7.35 3.31 11.85
N PHE A 158 7.18 2.06 12.29
CA PHE A 158 7.97 0.93 11.82
C PHE A 158 7.66 0.56 10.37
N ALA A 159 6.39 0.55 9.98
CA ALA A 159 5.98 0.34 8.59
C ALA A 159 6.56 1.42 7.68
N LEU A 160 6.44 2.70 8.08
CA LEU A 160 7.01 3.82 7.34
C LEU A 160 8.54 3.73 7.26
N LEU A 161 9.21 3.38 8.36
CA LEU A 161 10.66 3.20 8.40
C LEU A 161 11.08 2.13 7.39
N LEU A 162 10.44 0.95 7.40
CA LEU A 162 10.76 -0.13 6.47
C LEU A 162 10.48 0.25 5.01
N THR A 163 9.36 0.91 4.73
CA THR A 163 9.04 1.40 3.39
C THR A 163 10.06 2.43 2.90
N CYS A 164 10.53 3.34 3.77
CA CYS A 164 11.53 4.34 3.41
C CYS A 164 12.96 3.79 3.38
N LEU A 165 13.26 2.75 4.16
CA LEU A 165 14.59 2.15 4.20
C LEU A 165 15.01 1.63 2.84
N VAL A 166 14.07 1.06 2.07
CA VAL A 166 14.36 0.51 0.74
C VAL A 166 14.89 1.56 -0.24
N PRO A 167 14.22 2.72 -0.49
CA PRO A 167 14.79 3.78 -1.34
C PRO A 167 15.98 4.50 -0.70
N ILE A 168 16.09 4.57 0.63
CA ILE A 168 17.24 5.22 1.30
C ILE A 168 18.53 4.40 1.11
N VAL A 169 18.46 3.09 1.31
CA VAL A 169 19.64 2.20 1.25
C VAL A 169 19.99 1.85 -0.20
N GLY A 170 18.98 1.62 -1.06
CA GLY A 170 19.24 1.25 -2.45
C GLY A 170 19.38 2.44 -3.43
N GLY A 171 19.11 3.68 -3.00
CA GLY A 171 19.19 4.88 -3.85
C GLY A 171 17.93 5.17 -4.69
N ARG A 172 18.05 6.06 -5.69
CA ARG A 172 16.93 6.51 -6.56
C ARG A 172 16.43 5.46 -7.58
N TYR A 173 16.99 4.25 -7.56
CA TYR A 173 16.87 3.25 -8.62
C TYR A 173 16.22 1.93 -8.15
N VAL A 174 15.47 1.96 -7.04
CA VAL A 174 15.03 0.78 -6.27
C VAL A 174 13.56 0.45 -6.51
N ILE A 175 12.98 0.96 -7.58
CA ILE A 175 11.57 0.74 -7.91
C ILE A 175 11.55 0.06 -9.27
N LEU A 176 11.44 -1.27 -9.23
CA LEU A 176 11.40 -2.10 -10.41
C LEU A 176 10.06 -2.82 -10.54
N ARG A 177 9.79 -3.28 -11.74
CA ARG A 177 8.73 -4.24 -12.03
C ARG A 177 9.02 -5.56 -11.31
N ALA A 178 8.15 -5.98 -10.38
CA ALA A 178 8.09 -7.36 -9.90
C ALA A 178 6.94 -8.07 -10.61
N GLY A 179 7.25 -8.74 -11.73
CA GLY A 179 6.26 -9.45 -12.53
C GLY A 179 5.32 -8.52 -13.31
N ILE A 180 4.02 -8.55 -13.00
CA ILE A 180 2.98 -7.80 -13.73
C ILE A 180 2.79 -6.40 -13.12
N TRP A 181 3.22 -6.14 -11.88
CA TRP A 181 3.07 -4.86 -11.19
C TRP A 181 4.42 -4.29 -10.73
N ILE A 182 4.40 -3.04 -10.25
CA ILE A 182 5.59 -2.36 -9.72
C ILE A 182 5.64 -2.62 -8.22
N GLU A 183 6.67 -3.31 -7.75
CA GLU A 183 6.97 -3.47 -6.32
C GLU A 183 8.29 -2.78 -6.00
N VAL A 184 8.55 -2.54 -4.72
CA VAL A 184 9.81 -1.98 -4.25
C VAL A 184 10.84 -3.11 -4.12
N LEU A 185 11.16 -3.74 -5.26
CA LEU A 185 12.25 -4.70 -5.38
C LEU A 185 13.44 -4.00 -6.04
N GLY A 186 14.48 -3.85 -5.24
CA GLY A 186 15.64 -3.03 -5.55
C GLY A 186 16.45 -3.51 -6.75
N CYS A 187 16.87 -2.54 -7.56
CA CYS A 187 17.89 -2.76 -8.57
C CYS A 187 19.27 -2.51 -7.96
N TYR A 188 19.95 -3.59 -7.59
CA TYR A 188 21.39 -3.56 -7.50
C TYR A 188 21.95 -3.95 -8.87
N GLN A 189 22.58 -2.99 -9.54
CA GLN A 189 23.65 -3.29 -10.49
C GLN A 189 24.71 -2.21 -10.28
N ASN A 190 25.81 -2.57 -9.64
CA ASN A 190 27.06 -1.82 -9.72
C ASN A 190 28.02 -2.63 -10.62
N PRO A 191 29.02 -1.96 -11.19
CA PRO A 191 29.26 -1.74 -12.62
C PRO A 191 29.54 -2.98 -13.48
#